data_AF-A0A0N0MDQ6-F1
#
_entry.id   AF-A0A0N0MDQ6-F1
#
_cell.length_a   1.000
_cell.length_b   1.000
_cell.length_c   1.000
_cell.angle_alpha   90.00
_cell.angle_beta   90.00
_cell.angle_gamma   90.00
#
_symmetry.space_group_name_H-M   'P 1'
#
loop_
_entity.id
_entity.type
_entity.pdbx_description
1 polymer ?
#
loop_
_entity_poly.entity_id
_entity_poly.type
_entity_poly.pdbx_seq_one_letter_code
_entity_poly.pdbx_strand_id
1 'polypeptide(L)' 'MSRLTAAERNALPDSAFALPGRRYPIPDATHARDALARASEMLHRGDLTQQEYDTVVARAHAVLENE' A
#
# COMPACT_ATOMS: atom_id res chain seq x y z
N MET A 1 9.02 3.14 9.74
CA MET A 1 7.57 3.15 9.50
C MET A 1 6.88 3.79 10.69
N SER A 2 6.28 4.96 10.49
CA SER A 2 5.33 5.49 11.46
C SER A 2 4.07 4.64 11.38
N ARG A 3 3.70 3.95 12.48
CA ARG A 3 2.47 3.15 12.47
C ARG A 3 1.28 4.09 12.60
N LEU A 4 0.34 3.98 11.67
CA LEU A 4 -1.00 4.52 11.86
C LEU A 4 -1.64 3.86 13.08
N THR A 5 -2.23 4.66 13.94
CA THR A 5 -3.19 4.21 14.94
C THR A 5 -4.44 3.66 14.25
N ALA A 6 -5.25 2.90 14.98
CA ALA A 6 -6.52 2.41 14.45
C ALA A 6 -7.46 3.56 14.02
N ALA A 7 -7.47 4.66 14.78
CA ALA A 7 -8.27 5.84 14.47
C ALA A 7 -7.82 6.50 13.17
N GLU A 8 -6.51 6.73 12.99
CA GLU A 8 -5.95 7.30 11.76
C GLU A 8 -6.24 6.40 10.56
N ARG A 9 -6.01 5.09 10.69
CA ARG A 9 -6.29 4.12 9.61
C ARG A 9 -7.76 4.08 9.21
N ASN A 10 -8.67 4.26 10.16
CA ASN A 10 -10.12 4.27 9.89
C ASN A 10 -10.58 5.58 9.27
N ALA A 11 -9.94 6.70 9.59
CA ALA A 11 -10.23 8.00 8.99
C ALA A 11 -9.76 8.11 7.53
N LEU A 12 -8.85 7.23 7.08
CA LEU A 12 -8.39 7.22 5.69
C LEU A 12 -9.53 6.86 4.71
N PRO A 13 -9.64 7.59 3.57
CA PRO A 13 -10.55 7.22 2.50
C PRO A 13 -10.09 5.91 1.83
N ASP A 14 -10.99 5.22 1.14
CA ASP A 14 -10.65 3.96 0.45
C ASP A 14 -9.59 4.16 -0.64
N SER A 15 -9.49 5.37 -1.21
CA SER A 15 -8.45 5.72 -2.18
C SER A 15 -7.02 5.67 -1.62
N ALA A 16 -6.87 5.76 -0.29
CA ALA A 16 -5.59 5.65 0.41
C ALA A 16 -5.15 4.19 0.63
N PHE A 17 -5.86 3.22 0.06
CA PHE A 17 -5.49 1.81 0.08
C PHE A 17 -5.28 1.33 -1.34
N ALA A 18 -4.18 0.60 -1.57
CA ALA A 18 -3.84 0.15 -2.91
C ALA A 18 -4.68 -1.04 -3.38
N LEU A 19 -5.27 -1.81 -2.44
CA LEU A 19 -6.10 -2.98 -2.74
C LEU A 19 -7.42 -2.99 -1.95
N PRO A 20 -8.45 -3.73 -2.44
CA PRO A 20 -9.70 -3.95 -1.72
C PRO A 20 -9.50 -4.55 -0.33
N GLY A 21 -10.48 -4.32 0.56
CA GLY A 21 -10.42 -4.74 1.96
C GLY A 21 -9.49 -3.85 2.80
N ARG A 22 -9.20 -2.63 2.33
CA ARG A 22 -8.30 -1.67 2.99
C ARG A 22 -6.91 -2.28 3.26
N ARG A 23 -6.39 -2.99 2.25
CA ARG A 23 -5.04 -3.58 2.22
C ARG A 23 -4.06 -2.58 1.61
N TYR A 24 -2.80 -2.61 2.07
CA TYR A 24 -1.73 -1.73 1.62
C TYR A 24 -2.08 -0.23 1.74
N PRO A 25 -2.14 0.32 2.97
CA PRO A 25 -2.29 1.75 3.16
C PRO A 25 -1.12 2.49 2.52
N ILE A 26 -1.44 3.54 1.76
CA ILE A 26 -0.50 4.43 1.06
C ILE A 26 -0.87 5.91 1.26
N PRO A 27 -1.15 6.39 2.50
CA PRO A 27 -1.54 7.80 2.74
C PRO A 27 -0.41 8.80 2.47
N ASP A 28 0.84 8.35 2.52
CA ASP A 28 2.02 9.17 2.30
C ASP A 28 3.15 8.32 1.69
N ALA A 29 4.25 8.98 1.35
CA ALA A 29 5.38 8.34 0.71
C ALA A 29 6.15 7.37 1.61
N THR A 30 6.08 7.49 2.94
CA THR A 30 6.66 6.47 3.84
C THR A 30 5.86 5.18 3.71
N HIS A 31 4.53 5.26 3.74
CA HIS A 31 3.65 4.11 3.60
C HIS A 31 3.68 3.51 2.19
N ALA A 32 3.84 4.33 1.15
CA ALA A 32 4.03 3.85 -0.22
C ALA A 32 5.28 2.95 -0.35
N ARG A 33 6.40 3.34 0.28
CA ARG A 33 7.62 2.51 0.32
C ARG A 33 7.42 1.20 1.08
N ASP A 34 6.65 1.21 2.19
CA ASP A 34 6.28 -0.03 2.91
C ASP A 34 5.48 -0.97 2.02
N ALA A 35 4.51 -0.38 1.30
CA ALA A 35 3.59 -1.13 0.48
C ALA A 35 4.33 -1.87 -0.64
N LEU A 36 5.34 -1.23 -1.26
CA LEU A 36 6.22 -1.86 -2.24
C LEU A 36 7.00 -3.05 -1.63
N ALA A 37 7.61 -2.84 -0.46
CA ALA A 37 8.39 -3.89 0.21
C ALA A 37 7.50 -5.09 0.59
N ARG A 38 6.34 -4.83 1.21
CA ARG A 38 5.36 -5.88 1.55
C ARG A 38 4.81 -6.59 0.31
N ALA A 39 4.48 -5.86 -0.76
CA ALA A 39 3.92 -6.47 -1.95
C ALA A 39 4.93 -7.43 -2.60
N SER A 40 6.20 -7.04 -2.65
CA SER A 40 7.28 -7.91 -3.11
C SER A 40 7.40 -9.16 -2.23
N GLU A 41 7.37 -9.02 -0.90
CA GLU A 41 7.41 -10.18 0.00
C GLU A 41 6.20 -11.12 -0.22
N MET A 42 4.98 -10.58 -0.31
CA MET A 42 3.78 -11.40 -0.45
C MET A 42 3.70 -12.08 -1.83
N LEU A 43 4.18 -11.44 -2.89
CA LEU A 43 4.29 -12.06 -4.21
C LEU A 43 5.27 -13.24 -4.18
N HIS A 44 6.47 -13.06 -3.60
CA HIS A 44 7.45 -14.14 -3.48
C HIS A 44 6.94 -15.31 -2.61
N ARG A 45 6.13 -15.02 -1.60
CA ARG A 45 5.50 -16.02 -0.74
C ARG A 45 4.34 -16.76 -1.42
N GLY A 46 3.79 -16.22 -2.50
CA GLY A 46 2.62 -16.75 -3.19
C GLY A 46 1.27 -16.32 -2.60
N ASP A 47 1.26 -15.37 -1.66
CA ASP A 47 0.05 -14.83 -1.01
C ASP A 47 -0.54 -13.61 -1.74
N LEU A 48 0.14 -13.15 -2.80
CA LEU A 48 -0.29 -12.05 -3.67
C LEU A 48 -0.20 -12.48 -5.12
N THR A 49 -1.23 -12.21 -5.90
CA THR A 49 -1.17 -12.43 -7.36
C THR A 49 -0.31 -11.37 -8.04
N GLN A 50 0.22 -11.68 -9.23
CA GLN A 50 0.97 -10.70 -10.03
C GLN A 50 0.13 -9.43 -10.32
N GLN A 51 -1.16 -9.60 -10.63
CA GLN A 51 -2.06 -8.47 -10.89
C GLN A 51 -2.26 -7.56 -9.67
N GLU A 52 -2.38 -8.14 -8.47
CA GLU A 52 -2.46 -7.37 -7.23
C GLU A 52 -1.13 -6.66 -6.94
N TYR A 53 0.00 -7.34 -7.15
CA TYR A 53 1.33 -6.73 -7.03
C TYR A 53 1.48 -5.51 -7.93
N ASP A 54 1.17 -5.65 -9.22
CA ASP A 54 1.26 -4.55 -10.19
C ASP A 54 0.37 -3.37 -9.79
N THR A 55 -0.81 -3.66 -9.23
CA THR A 55 -1.72 -2.63 -8.71
C THR A 55 -1.10 -1.87 -7.53
N VAL A 56 -0.51 -2.58 -6.55
CA VAL A 56 0.16 -1.95 -5.41
C VAL A 56 1.33 -1.09 -5.88
N VAL A 57 2.15 -1.62 -6.81
CA VAL A 57 3.30 -0.91 -7.37
C VAL A 57 2.86 0.38 -8.07
N ALA A 58 1.88 0.31 -8.97
CA ALA A 58 1.39 1.49 -9.69
C ALA A 58 0.84 2.56 -8.74
N ARG A 59 0.03 2.17 -7.75
CA ARG A 59 -0.58 3.10 -6.79
C ARG A 59 0.47 3.71 -5.85
N ALA A 60 1.45 2.94 -5.39
CA ALA A 60 2.52 3.42 -4.55
C ALA A 60 3.45 4.39 -5.30
N HIS A 61 3.82 4.08 -6.55
CA HIS A 61 4.62 5.00 -7.37
C HIS A 61 3.89 6.31 -7.62
N ALA A 62 2.58 6.29 -7.89
CA ALA A 62 1.80 7.52 -8.03
C ALA A 62 1.86 8.41 -6.77
N VAL A 63 1.99 7.84 -5.56
CA VAL A 63 2.17 8.64 -4.34
C VAL A 63 3.59 9.22 -4.27
N LEU A 64 4.60 8.44 -4.67
CA LEU A 64 6.01 8.87 -4.66
C LEU A 64 6.33 9.92 -5.72
N GLU A 65 5.64 9.92 -6.85
CA GLU A 65 5.79 10.94 -7.90
C GLU A 65 5.22 12.31 -7.49
N ASN A 66 4.40 12.36 -6.44
CA ASN A 66 3.80 13.57 -5.89
C ASN A 66 4.46 14.02 -4.55
N GLU A 67 5.63 13.45 -4.18
CA GLU A 67 6.41 13.82 -2.97
C GLU A 67 7.19 15.13 -3.15
#